data_AF-A0A920A7D4-F1
#
_entry.id   AF-A0A920A7D4-F1
#
_cell.length_a   1.000
_cell.length_b   1.000
_cell.length_c   1.000
_cell.angle_alpha   90.00
_cell.angle_beta   90.00
_cell.angle_gamma   90.00
#
_symmetry.space_group_name_H-M   'P 1'
#
loop_
_entity.id
_entity.type
_entity.pdbx_description
1 polymer ?
#
loop_
_entity_poly.entity_id
_entity_poly.type
_entity_poly.pdbx_seq_one_letter_code
_entity_poly.pdbx_strand_id
1 'polypeptide(L)'
;MGYWGFPTGAYIFTPIVGPTTVRDFFAYPTGWLFSVNFIFDDNNQKAIITLLDVIETRERLLVAENLIVGDKYSFVKDVYFQSRESEVNDGNVEDEFLMDFDFDSLEEDLPENQ
;
A
#
# COMPACT_ATOMS: atom_id res chain seq x y z
N MET A 1 -8.48 -9.01 -11.01
CA MET A 1 -9.90 -9.24 -10.61
C MET A 1 -10.68 -7.95 -10.39
N GLY A 2 -10.03 -6.86 -9.93
CA GLY A 2 -10.68 -5.53 -9.83
C GLY A 2 -11.18 -4.96 -11.17
N TYR A 3 -10.38 -5.08 -12.23
CA TYR A 3 -10.77 -4.67 -13.60
C TYR A 3 -12.07 -5.33 -14.11
N TRP A 4 -12.40 -6.54 -13.62
CA TRP A 4 -13.57 -7.30 -14.05
C TRP A 4 -14.79 -7.06 -13.15
N GLY A 5 -14.76 -6.05 -12.27
CA GLY A 5 -15.90 -5.63 -11.45
C GLY A 5 -16.18 -6.50 -10.21
N PHE A 6 -15.26 -7.38 -9.80
CA PHE A 6 -15.43 -8.13 -8.55
C PHE A 6 -15.25 -7.20 -7.34
N PRO A 7 -16.22 -7.11 -6.43
CA PRO A 7 -16.11 -6.28 -5.24
C PRO A 7 -14.93 -6.73 -4.38
N THR A 8 -14.20 -5.76 -3.87
CA THR A 8 -12.93 -5.96 -3.15
C THR A 8 -13.15 -6.55 -1.74
N GLY A 9 -14.33 -6.36 -1.14
CA GLY A 9 -14.70 -6.90 0.17
C GLY A 9 -14.13 -6.09 1.34
N ALA A 10 -14.18 -6.66 2.55
CA ALA A 10 -13.70 -5.96 3.76
C ALA A 10 -12.19 -5.69 3.71
N TYR A 11 -11.79 -4.52 4.22
CA TYR A 11 -10.39 -4.13 4.39
C TYR A 11 -9.82 -4.75 5.67
N ILE A 12 -8.63 -5.33 5.58
CA ILE A 12 -7.89 -5.90 6.70
C ILE A 12 -6.41 -5.49 6.63
N PHE A 13 -5.79 -5.24 7.78
CA PHE A 13 -4.37 -4.94 7.86
C PHE A 13 -3.64 -6.15 8.44
N THR A 14 -2.70 -6.73 7.67
CA THR A 14 -1.99 -7.94 8.09
C THR A 14 -0.51 -7.66 8.39
N PRO A 15 0.11 -8.32 9.38
CA PRO A 15 1.46 -7.96 9.83
C PRO A 15 2.60 -8.19 8.82
N ILE A 16 2.41 -9.04 7.81
CA ILE A 16 3.47 -9.43 6.86
C ILE A 16 3.18 -8.87 5.47
N VAL A 17 1.93 -8.93 5.04
CA VAL A 17 1.53 -8.53 3.69
C VAL A 17 1.14 -7.05 3.64
N GLY A 18 0.73 -6.48 4.78
CA GLY A 18 0.31 -5.08 4.89
C GLY A 18 -1.19 -4.88 4.61
N PRO A 19 -1.59 -3.69 4.10
CA PRO A 19 -2.97 -3.36 3.81
C PRO A 19 -3.49 -4.23 2.67
N THR A 20 -4.55 -4.98 2.93
CA THR A 20 -5.11 -5.91 1.95
C THR A 20 -6.61 -6.02 2.13
N THR A 21 -7.25 -6.77 1.24
CA THR A 21 -8.69 -6.98 1.25
C THR A 21 -8.97 -8.46 1.36
N VAL A 22 -10.14 -8.84 1.87
CA VAL A 22 -10.48 -10.27 2.03
C VAL A 22 -10.33 -11.02 0.71
N ARG A 23 -10.78 -10.43 -0.41
CA ARG A 23 -10.62 -11.02 -1.75
C ARG A 23 -9.15 -11.24 -2.09
N ASP A 24 -8.33 -10.22 -1.89
CA ASP A 24 -6.92 -10.26 -2.28
C ASP A 24 -6.12 -11.17 -1.34
N PHE A 25 -6.45 -11.21 -0.04
CA PHE A 25 -5.86 -12.12 0.94
C PHE A 25 -5.97 -13.59 0.54
N PHE A 26 -7.16 -14.01 0.10
CA PHE A 26 -7.37 -15.38 -0.39
C PHE A 26 -6.80 -15.63 -1.79
N ALA A 27 -6.46 -14.58 -2.54
CA ALA A 27 -5.76 -14.68 -3.83
C ALA A 27 -4.23 -14.77 -3.68
N TYR A 28 -3.64 -14.37 -2.54
CA TYR A 28 -2.18 -14.48 -2.34
C TYR A 28 -1.61 -15.90 -2.52
N PRO A 29 -2.24 -16.98 -2.01
CA PRO A 29 -1.73 -18.34 -2.19
C PRO A 29 -1.65 -18.76 -3.66
N THR A 30 -2.60 -18.34 -4.50
CA THR A 30 -2.56 -18.66 -5.93
C THR A 30 -1.44 -17.90 -6.62
N GLY A 31 -1.24 -16.63 -6.29
CA GLY A 31 -0.11 -15.83 -6.78
C GLY A 31 1.26 -16.43 -6.41
N TRP A 32 1.41 -16.94 -5.19
CA TRP A 32 2.65 -17.59 -4.74
C TRP A 32 2.96 -18.86 -5.54
N LEU A 33 1.95 -19.70 -5.81
CA LEU A 33 2.09 -20.93 -6.59
C LEU A 33 2.50 -20.67 -8.05
N PHE A 34 2.07 -19.55 -8.63
CA PHE A 34 2.45 -19.14 -10.00
C PHE A 34 3.69 -18.24 -10.04
N SER A 35 4.28 -17.88 -8.89
CA SER A 35 5.48 -17.05 -8.86
C SER A 35 6.73 -17.86 -9.20
N VAL A 36 7.68 -17.20 -9.88
CA VAL A 36 8.97 -17.77 -10.35
C VAL A 36 9.83 -18.32 -9.18
N ASN A 37 9.47 -18.02 -7.93
CA ASN A 37 10.09 -18.56 -6.72
C ASN A 37 9.93 -20.08 -6.54
N PHE A 38 9.12 -20.76 -7.35
CA PHE A 38 9.05 -22.23 -7.35
C PHE A 38 10.34 -22.89 -7.89
N ILE A 39 11.20 -22.15 -8.59
CA ILE A 39 12.37 -22.70 -9.31
C ILE A 39 13.62 -22.89 -8.44
N PHE A 40 13.73 -22.19 -7.31
CA PHE A 40 14.89 -22.34 -6.41
C PHE A 40 14.64 -23.47 -5.40
N ASP A 41 15.50 -24.49 -5.36
CA ASP A 41 15.36 -25.68 -4.50
C ASP A 41 15.90 -25.45 -3.07
N ASP A 42 16.67 -24.38 -2.85
CA ASP A 42 17.41 -24.14 -1.61
C ASP A 42 16.62 -23.26 -0.61
N ASN A 43 15.85 -23.92 0.26
CA ASN A 43 14.94 -23.28 1.22
C ASN A 43 15.62 -22.26 2.16
N ASN A 44 16.90 -22.46 2.51
CA ASN A 44 17.61 -21.58 3.43
C ASN A 44 17.94 -20.22 2.81
N GLN A 45 18.36 -20.19 1.54
CA GLN A 45 18.72 -18.94 0.86
C GLN A 45 17.49 -18.06 0.66
N LYS A 46 16.36 -18.67 0.29
CA LYS A 46 15.07 -17.98 0.20
C LYS A 46 14.68 -17.36 1.53
N ALA A 47 14.78 -18.11 2.63
CA ALA A 47 14.43 -17.61 3.95
C ALA A 47 15.27 -16.38 4.34
N ILE A 48 16.57 -16.39 4.00
CA ILE A 48 17.47 -15.25 4.25
C ILE A 48 17.09 -14.03 3.40
N ILE A 49 16.86 -14.23 2.10
CA ILE A 49 16.46 -13.14 1.19
C ILE A 49 15.13 -12.53 1.64
N THR A 50 14.11 -13.36 1.90
CA THR A 50 12.81 -12.90 2.40
C THR A 50 12.96 -12.13 3.71
N LEU A 51 13.83 -12.60 4.63
CA LEU A 51 14.06 -11.90 5.88
C LEU A 51 14.68 -10.51 5.66
N LEU A 52 15.65 -10.41 4.75
CA LEU A 52 16.27 -9.13 4.38
C LEU A 52 15.23 -8.18 3.76
N ASP A 53 14.42 -8.67 2.84
CA ASP A 53 13.35 -7.88 2.20
C ASP A 53 12.34 -7.34 3.24
N VAL A 54 11.99 -8.15 4.24
CA VAL A 54 11.10 -7.73 5.34
C VAL A 54 11.74 -6.63 6.17
N ILE A 55 13.03 -6.73 6.49
CA ILE A 55 13.75 -5.71 7.26
C ILE A 55 13.85 -4.41 6.46
N GLU A 56 14.21 -4.49 5.18
CA GLU A 56 14.27 -3.33 4.29
C GLU A 56 12.91 -2.64 4.15
N THR A 57 11.85 -3.42 3.96
CA THR A 57 10.47 -2.90 3.88
C THR A 57 10.09 -2.18 5.18
N ARG A 58 10.46 -2.76 6.33
CA ARG A 58 10.22 -2.15 7.64
C ARG A 58 10.91 -0.80 7.80
N GLU A 59 12.15 -0.69 7.35
CA GLU A 59 12.91 0.56 7.40
C GLU A 59 12.21 1.65 6.58
N ARG A 60 11.82 1.36 5.34
CA ARG A 60 11.10 2.29 4.47
C ARG A 60 9.77 2.74 5.07
N LEU A 61 9.02 1.82 5.68
CA LEU A 61 7.74 2.13 6.31
C LEU A 61 7.90 3.02 7.54
N LEU A 62 8.95 2.83 8.36
CA LEU A 62 9.19 3.69 9.53
C LEU A 62 9.40 5.15 9.15
N VAL A 63 10.05 5.42 8.02
CA VAL A 63 10.20 6.79 7.49
C VAL A 63 8.84 7.35 7.07
N ALA A 64 8.05 6.57 6.32
CA ALA A 64 6.73 6.96 5.86
C ALA A 64 5.72 7.16 7.01
N GLU A 65 5.85 6.42 8.11
CA GLU A 65 4.99 6.57 9.29
C GLU A 65 5.03 7.97 9.90
N ASN A 66 6.14 8.71 9.75
CA ASN A 66 6.24 10.09 10.25
C ASN A 66 5.44 11.10 9.41
N LEU A 67 5.01 10.71 8.20
CA LEU A 67 4.20 11.54 7.31
C LEU A 67 2.70 11.35 7.55
N ILE A 68 2.32 10.39 8.39
CA ILE A 68 0.92 10.08 8.67
C ILE A 68 0.35 11.11 9.66
N VAL A 69 -0.72 11.78 9.26
CA VAL A 69 -1.46 12.73 10.10
C VAL A 69 -2.76 12.08 10.58
N GLY A 70 -3.07 12.24 11.87
CA GLY A 70 -4.31 11.72 12.45
C GLY A 70 -4.28 10.22 12.78
N ASP A 71 -5.38 9.51 12.51
CA ASP A 71 -5.49 8.08 12.79
C ASP A 71 -4.77 7.25 11.71
N LYS A 72 -3.75 6.49 12.13
CA LYS A 72 -2.92 5.68 11.22
C LYS A 72 -3.73 4.65 10.43
N TYR A 73 -4.77 4.06 11.03
CA TYR A 73 -5.54 3.02 10.37
C TYR A 73 -6.42 3.61 9.26
N SER A 74 -7.12 4.71 9.55
CA SER A 74 -7.96 5.39 8.56
C SER A 74 -7.13 5.95 7.41
N PHE A 75 -6.03 6.64 7.71
CA PHE A 75 -5.13 7.19 6.70
C PHE A 75 -4.62 6.13 5.71
N VAL A 76 -4.09 5.01 6.24
CA VAL A 76 -3.57 3.93 5.39
C VAL A 76 -4.68 3.27 4.59
N LYS A 77 -5.88 3.14 5.15
CA LYS A 77 -7.04 2.58 4.45
C LYS A 77 -7.46 3.44 3.27
N ASP A 78 -7.53 4.75 3.44
CA ASP A 78 -8.00 5.67 2.41
C ASP A 78 -6.99 5.76 1.27
N VAL A 79 -5.69 5.89 1.60
CA VAL A 79 -4.59 5.83 0.63
C VAL A 79 -4.57 4.50 -0.13
N TYR A 80 -4.82 3.38 0.56
CA TYR A 80 -4.89 2.06 -0.08
C TYR A 80 -6.01 2.01 -1.12
N PHE A 81 -7.22 2.49 -0.80
CA PHE A 81 -8.32 2.48 -1.76
C PHE A 81 -8.10 3.43 -2.92
N GLN A 82 -7.56 4.63 -2.67
CA GLN A 82 -7.18 5.58 -3.73
C GLN A 82 -6.16 4.97 -4.70
N SER A 83 -5.09 4.36 -4.18
CA SER A 83 -4.08 3.70 -5.00
C SER A 83 -4.70 2.57 -5.85
N ARG A 84 -5.61 1.77 -5.28
CA ARG A 84 -6.25 0.66 -6.00
C ARG A 84 -7.24 1.14 -7.05
N GLU A 85 -7.94 2.23 -6.81
CA GLU A 85 -8.81 2.85 -7.80
C GLU A 85 -7.98 3.43 -8.96
N SER A 86 -6.84 4.04 -8.65
CA SER A 86 -5.88 4.53 -9.65
C SER A 86 -5.33 3.40 -10.52
N GLU A 87 -4.96 2.26 -9.93
CA GLU A 87 -4.56 1.08 -10.68
C GLU A 87 -5.65 0.49 -11.57
N VAL A 88 -6.93 0.62 -11.19
CA VAL A 88 -8.07 0.08 -11.97
C VAL A 88 -8.47 1.02 -13.11
N ASN A 89 -8.36 2.34 -12.90
CA ASN A 89 -8.79 3.37 -13.82
C ASN A 89 -7.63 3.97 -14.66
N ASP A 90 -6.49 3.27 -14.76
CA ASP A 90 -5.29 3.72 -15.48
C ASP A 90 -4.82 5.14 -15.08
N GLY A 91 -4.96 5.50 -13.80
CA GLY A 91 -4.56 6.80 -13.26
C GLY A 91 -5.56 7.95 -13.51
N ASN A 92 -6.73 7.69 -14.08
CA ASN A 92 -7.76 8.70 -14.28
C ASN A 92 -8.76 8.71 -13.11
N VAL A 93 -8.30 9.17 -11.94
CA VAL A 93 -9.10 9.28 -10.71
C VAL A 93 -9.03 10.71 -10.19
N GLU A 94 -10.16 11.23 -9.71
CA GLU A 94 -10.18 12.50 -8.96
C GLU A 94 -9.59 12.22 -7.57
N ASP A 95 -8.41 12.78 -7.27
CA ASP A 95 -7.69 12.56 -6.01
C ASP A 95 -8.39 13.29 -4.84
N GLU A 96 -9.39 12.65 -4.24
CA GLU A 96 -10.14 13.19 -3.09
C GLU A 96 -9.25 13.45 -1.86
N PHE A 97 -8.16 12.70 -1.71
CA PHE A 97 -7.16 12.94 -0.67
C PHE A 97 -6.48 14.31 -0.79
N LEU A 98 -6.16 14.76 -2.01
CA LEU A 98 -5.55 16.08 -2.25
C LEU A 98 -6.56 17.22 -2.12
N MET A 99 -7.86 16.92 -2.18
CA MET A 99 -8.92 17.90 -1.97
C MET A 99 -9.19 18.15 -0.48
N ASP A 100 -8.93 17.16 0.38
CA ASP A 100 -9.08 17.28 1.85
C ASP A 100 -7.77 17.68 2.56
N PHE A 101 -6.61 17.40 1.94
CA PHE A 101 -5.34 18.04 2.31
C PHE A 101 -5.42 19.51 1.87
N ASP A 102 -5.88 20.40 2.78
CA ASP A 102 -5.88 21.85 2.57
C ASP A 102 -4.45 22.31 2.20
N PHE A 103 -4.17 22.41 0.90
CA PHE A 103 -2.91 22.94 0.37
C PHE A 103 -2.67 24.37 0.88
N ASP A 104 -3.77 25.09 1.18
CA ASP A 104 -3.81 26.39 1.82
C ASP A 104 -3.09 26.41 3.19
N SER A 105 -3.05 25.28 3.92
CA SER A 105 -2.34 25.18 5.20
C SER A 105 -0.81 25.14 5.06
N LEU A 106 -0.29 24.82 3.87
CA LEU A 106 1.15 24.85 3.56
C LEU A 106 1.59 26.20 2.98
N GLU A 107 0.65 26.98 2.45
CA GLU A 107 0.90 28.33 1.92
C GLU A 107 1.05 29.37 3.05
N GLU A 108 0.48 29.11 4.24
CA GLU A 108 0.52 30.03 5.40
C GLU A 108 1.93 30.18 6.02
N ASP A 109 2.84 29.21 5.81
CA ASP A 109 4.20 29.19 6.37
C ASP A 109 5.29 29.68 5.39
N LEU A 110 4.93 30.09 4.18
CA LEU A 110 5.90 30.67 3.25
C LEU A 110 6.12 32.16 3.60
N PRO A 111 7.37 32.60 3.88
CA PRO A 111 7.63 34.01 4.05
C PRO A 111 7.27 34.72 2.74
N GLU A 112 6.32 35.65 2.83
CA GLU A 112 5.90 36.51 1.74
C GLU A 112 7.15 37.21 1.18
N ASN A 113 7.53 36.85 -0.05
CA ASN A 113 8.72 37.40 -0.70
C ASN A 113 8.53 38.92 -0.87
N GLN A 114 9.27 39.71 -0.10
CA GLN A 114 9.55 41.12 -0.41
C GLN A 114 10.52 41.25 -1.59
#